data_AF-A0A0M4FVU5-F1
#
_entry.id   AF-A0A0M4FVU5-F1
#
_cell.length_a   1.000
_cell.length_b   1.000
_cell.length_c   1.000
_cell.angle_alpha   90.00
_cell.angle_beta   90.00
_cell.angle_gamma   90.00
#
_symmetry.space_group_name_H-M   'P 1'
#
loop_
_entity.id
_entity.type
_entity.pdbx_description
1 polymer ?
#
loop_
_entity_poly.entity_id
_entity_poly.type
_entity_poly.pdbx_seq_one_letter_code
_entity_poly.pdbx_strand_id
1 'polypeptide(L)'
;MRDRGSAVLIENNQVALIKRKREDSTYYVFPGGGIENGETAERKNYCERPSGKSEVYGMQYFFLAEIIGGDFGTGQGKEFSNKKRGTYEPMWIDIHSLSSIDIRPREVSARIQSLFA
;
A
#
# COMPACT_ATOMS: atom_id res chain seq x y z
N MET A 1 2.87 -19.41 -4.67
CA MET A 1 1.99 -18.23 -4.53
C MET A 1 2.18 -17.69 -3.12
N ARG A 2 2.37 -16.38 -2.95
CA ARG A 2 2.55 -15.77 -1.63
C ARG A 2 1.49 -14.70 -1.49
N ASP A 3 0.65 -14.84 -0.47
CA ASP A 3 -0.32 -13.82 -0.14
C ASP A 3 0.42 -12.52 0.23
N ARG A 4 -0.21 -11.37 -0.03
CA ARG A 4 0.38 -10.07 0.26
C ARG A 4 -0.50 -9.29 1.20
N GLY A 5 0.11 -8.67 2.19
CA GLY A 5 -0.54 -7.75 3.12
C GLY A 5 -0.07 -6.34 2.84
N SER A 6 -1.00 -5.42 2.67
CA SER A 6 -0.74 -3.98 2.51
C SER A 6 -1.38 -3.22 3.66
N ALA A 7 -0.63 -2.30 4.25
CA ALA A 7 -1.11 -1.41 5.29
C ALA A 7 -1.59 -0.10 4.65
N VAL A 8 -2.80 0.32 5.02
CA VAL A 8 -3.33 1.65 4.75
C VAL A 8 -3.11 2.45 6.04
N LEU A 9 -2.14 3.37 6.01
CA LEU A 9 -1.86 4.27 7.12
C LEU A 9 -2.46 5.63 6.79
N ILE A 10 -3.26 6.19 7.70
CA ILE A 10 -3.91 7.49 7.53
C ILE A 10 -3.53 8.36 8.73
N GLU A 11 -3.02 9.55 8.45
CA GLU A 11 -2.64 10.55 9.44
C GLU A 11 -2.89 11.95 8.86
N ASN A 12 -3.48 12.86 9.65
CA ASN A 12 -3.74 14.25 9.24
C ASN A 12 -4.45 14.39 7.88
N ASN A 13 -5.43 13.51 7.60
CA ASN A 13 -6.15 13.44 6.31
C ASN A 13 -5.27 13.11 5.09
N GLN A 14 -4.10 12.53 5.34
CA GLN A 14 -3.18 12.03 4.34
C GLN A 14 -3.06 10.52 4.47
N VAL A 15 -2.84 9.85 3.35
CA VAL A 15 -2.55 8.40 3.30
C VAL A 15 -1.10 8.17 2.91
N ALA A 16 -0.49 7.19 3.58
CA ALA A 16 0.86 6.75 3.27
C ALA A 16 0.88 5.89 2.00
N LEU A 17 1.65 6.31 1.01
CA LEU A 17 1.85 5.61 -0.25
C LEU A 17 3.34 5.48 -0.58
N ILE A 18 3.67 4.51 -1.40
CA ILE A 18 5.00 4.35 -2.00
C ILE A 18 4.90 4.70 -3.47
N LYS A 19 5.54 5.80 -3.85
CA LYS A 19 5.73 6.17 -5.24
C LYS A 19 6.81 5.27 -5.86
N ARG A 20 6.44 4.65 -6.97
CA ARG A 20 7.29 3.75 -7.74
C ARG A 20 7.54 4.36 -9.12
N LYS A 21 8.81 4.57 -9.44
CA LYS A 21 9.24 4.97 -10.78
C LYS A 21 9.93 3.81 -11.48
N ARG A 22 9.40 3.40 -12.63
CA ARG A 22 9.99 2.39 -13.52
C ARG A 22 9.98 2.93 -14.94
N GLU A 23 11.17 3.09 -15.54
CA GLU A 23 11.36 3.61 -16.90
C GLU A 23 10.49 4.86 -17.13
N ASP A 24 9.32 4.71 -17.77
CA ASP A 24 8.38 5.79 -18.13
C ASP A 24 7.06 5.81 -17.33
N SER A 25 6.91 4.93 -16.34
CA SER A 25 5.70 4.85 -15.51
C SER A 25 5.98 5.29 -14.07
N THR A 26 5.17 6.23 -13.58
CA THR A 26 5.11 6.61 -12.16
C THR A 26 3.74 6.23 -11.63
N TYR A 27 3.72 5.33 -10.64
CA TYR A 27 2.49 4.88 -10.00
C TYR A 27 2.73 4.71 -8.49
N TYR A 28 1.64 4.66 -7.74
CA TYR A 28 1.65 4.65 -6.28
C TYR A 28 1.03 3.35 -5.79
N VAL A 29 1.63 2.78 -4.75
CA VAL A 29 1.13 1.55 -4.11
C VAL A 29 1.11 1.71 -2.60
N PHE A 30 0.22 0.98 -1.95
CA PHE A 30 0.19 0.92 -0.49
C PHE A 30 1.44 0.21 0.06
N PRO A 31 2.01 0.68 1.18
CA PRO A 31 3.13 -0.01 1.81
C PRO A 31 2.73 -1.41 2.25
N GLY A 32 3.56 -2.41 1.97
CA GLY A 32 3.21 -3.80 2.25
C GLY A 32 4.24 -4.82 1.77
N GLY A 33 4.22 -5.98 2.40
CA GLY A 33 5.12 -7.11 2.14
C GLY A 33 4.37 -8.36 1.67
N GLY A 34 5.12 -9.40 1.30
CA GLY A 34 4.53 -10.73 1.19
C GLY A 34 4.30 -11.28 2.59
N ILE A 35 3.11 -11.80 2.88
CA ILE A 35 2.81 -12.52 4.12
C ILE A 35 3.68 -13.77 4.13
N GLU A 36 4.45 -13.98 5.19
CA GLU A 36 5.24 -15.21 5.38
C GLU A 36 4.38 -16.35 5.92
N ASN A 37 4.75 -17.58 5.56
CA ASN A 37 3.99 -18.75 5.92
C ASN A 37 4.10 -18.96 7.43
N GLY A 38 3.03 -18.63 8.18
CA GLY A 38 3.01 -18.61 9.65
C GLY A 38 2.86 -17.22 10.27
N GLU A 39 2.89 -16.14 9.49
CA GLU A 39 2.50 -14.81 9.96
C GLU A 39 0.97 -14.76 10.05
N THR A 40 0.43 -14.98 11.25
CA THR A 40 -0.97 -14.67 11.54
C THR A 40 -1.12 -13.16 11.44
N ALA A 41 -1.86 -12.68 10.44
CA ALA A 41 -2.17 -11.27 10.30
C ALA A 41 -3.08 -10.81 11.44
N GLU A 42 -2.52 -10.61 12.64
CA GLU A 42 -3.19 -9.93 13.73
C GLU A 42 -3.29 -8.44 13.39
N ARG A 43 -4.33 -8.06 12.65
CA ARG A 43 -4.62 -6.64 12.39
C ARG A 43 -6.11 -6.37 12.45
N LYS A 44 -6.51 -5.54 13.40
CA LYS A 44 -7.89 -5.05 13.55
C LYS A 44 -8.29 -4.25 12.30
N ASN A 45 -9.42 -4.68 11.72
CA ASN A 45 -10.38 -3.86 10.97
C ASN A 45 -9.90 -3.13 9.72
N TYR A 46 -9.58 -3.88 8.67
CA TYR A 46 -10.22 -3.75 7.35
C TYR A 46 -9.73 -4.93 6.51
N CYS A 47 -10.60 -5.66 5.84
CA CYS A 47 -10.20 -6.73 4.92
C CYS A 47 -11.04 -6.55 3.66
N GLU A 48 -10.46 -5.89 2.67
CA GLU A 48 -11.03 -5.91 1.33
C GLU A 48 -10.34 -6.96 0.49
N ARG A 49 -11.16 -7.86 -0.07
CA ARG A 49 -10.80 -8.69 -1.20
C ARG A 49 -10.83 -7.78 -2.43
N PRO A 50 -9.71 -7.46 -3.09
CA PRO A 50 -9.78 -6.91 -4.43
C PRO A 50 -10.52 -7.93 -5.30
N SER A 51 -11.61 -7.52 -5.92
CA SER A 51 -12.44 -8.33 -6.81
C SER A 51 -11.73 -8.57 -8.14
N GLY A 52 -10.53 -9.14 -8.10
CA GLY A 52 -9.75 -9.54 -9.25
C GLY A 52 -9.40 -11.01 -9.13
N LYS A 53 -10.34 -11.90 -9.50
CA LYS A 53 -9.99 -13.30 -9.78
C LYS A 53 -9.16 -13.31 -11.06
N SER A 54 -7.84 -13.16 -10.92
CA SER A 54 -6.92 -13.61 -11.95
C SER A 54 -6.29 -14.88 -11.42
N GLU A 55 -6.55 -16.02 -12.07
CA GLU A 55 -6.06 -17.36 -11.69
C GLU A 55 -4.52 -17.50 -11.65
N VAL A 56 -3.79 -16.38 -11.83
CA VAL A 56 -2.33 -16.30 -11.97
C VAL A 56 -1.65 -15.54 -10.81
N TYR A 57 -2.38 -14.77 -9.97
CA TYR A 57 -1.79 -13.95 -8.89
C TYR A 57 -2.44 -14.26 -7.52
N GLY A 58 -1.63 -14.38 -6.45
CA GLY A 58 -2.10 -14.69 -5.09
C GLY A 58 -2.99 -13.61 -4.46
N MET A 59 -3.56 -13.88 -3.27
CA MET A 59 -4.49 -12.95 -2.62
C MET A 59 -3.75 -11.71 -2.08
N GLN A 60 -4.34 -10.53 -2.23
CA GLN A 60 -3.83 -9.28 -1.64
C GLN A 60 -4.85 -8.74 -0.65
N TYR A 61 -4.41 -8.47 0.57
CA TYR A 61 -5.21 -7.96 1.67
C TYR A 61 -4.79 -6.52 2.01
N PHE A 62 -5.75 -5.64 2.27
CA PHE A 62 -5.52 -4.25 2.67
C PHE A 62 -6.10 -4.01 4.05
N PHE A 63 -5.25 -3.54 4.98
CA PHE A 63 -5.60 -3.32 6.38
C PHE A 63 -5.47 -1.86 6.75
N LEU A 64 -6.54 -1.25 7.26
CA LEU A 64 -6.43 0.04 7.93
C LEU A 64 -5.62 -0.15 9.21
N ALA A 65 -4.54 0.62 9.35
CA ALA A 65 -3.58 0.44 10.42
C ALA A 65 -3.24 1.78 11.07
N GLU A 66 -3.10 1.75 12.39
CA GLU A 66 -2.59 2.88 13.17
C GLU A 66 -1.06 2.75 13.34
N ILE A 67 -0.38 3.89 13.33
CA ILE A 67 1.04 3.98 13.63
C ILE A 67 1.18 3.94 15.16
N ILE A 68 1.69 2.83 15.69
CA ILE A 68 1.94 2.65 17.14
C ILE A 68 3.33 3.13 17.56
N GLY A 69 4.16 3.54 16.62
CA GLY A 69 5.52 4.03 16.83
C GLY A 69 6.37 3.97 15.56
N GLY A 70 7.45 4.75 15.53
CA GLY A 70 8.36 4.91 14.38
C GLY A 70 7.88 5.93 13.35
N ASP A 71 8.82 6.42 12.54
CA ASP A 71 8.55 7.43 11.51
C ASP A 71 8.39 6.77 10.13
N PHE A 72 7.23 6.99 9.49
CA PHE A 72 6.98 6.46 8.15
C PHE A 72 8.05 6.96 7.16
N GLY A 73 8.58 6.03 6.36
CA GLY A 73 9.60 6.31 5.35
C GLY A 73 11.06 6.23 5.82
N THR A 74 11.32 5.94 7.10
CA THR A 74 12.68 5.73 7.63
C THR A 74 13.19 4.29 7.51
N GLY A 75 12.38 3.39 6.93
CA GLY A 75 12.70 1.97 6.81
C GLY A 75 13.94 1.70 5.96
N GLN A 76 14.89 0.94 6.49
CA GLN A 76 16.11 0.51 5.77
C GLN A 76 15.98 -0.89 5.14
N GLY A 77 14.75 -1.31 4.82
CA GLY A 77 14.49 -2.63 4.24
C GLY A 77 15.25 -2.84 2.92
N LYS A 78 15.64 -4.09 2.62
CA LYS A 78 16.31 -4.47 1.36
C LYS A 78 15.51 -4.08 0.10
N GLU A 79 14.23 -3.79 0.24
CA GLU A 79 13.35 -3.32 -0.83
C GLU A 79 13.68 -1.89 -1.29
N PHE A 80 14.30 -1.06 -0.43
CA PHE A 80 14.70 0.32 -0.74
C PHE A 80 16.10 0.43 -1.36
N SER A 81 16.95 -0.58 -1.20
CA SER A 81 18.36 -0.54 -1.64
C SER A 81 18.60 -1.08 -3.05
N ASN A 82 17.62 -1.76 -3.66
CA ASN A 82 17.81 -2.42 -4.96
C ASN A 82 17.44 -1.51 -6.14
N LYS A 83 18.42 -0.77 -6.66
CA LYS A 83 18.29 0.15 -7.82
C LYS A 83 17.75 -0.52 -9.10
N LYS A 84 17.84 -1.85 -9.25
CA LYS A 84 17.31 -2.58 -10.43
C LYS A 84 15.77 -2.71 -10.44
N ARG A 85 15.07 -2.41 -9.33
CA ARG A 85 13.61 -2.61 -9.22
C ARG A 85 12.75 -1.34 -9.37
N GLY A 86 13.39 -0.17 -9.55
CA GLY A 86 12.78 1.16 -9.55
C GLY A 86 13.12 1.96 -8.28
N THR A 87 12.64 3.20 -8.19
CA THR A 87 12.68 3.97 -6.94
C THR A 87 11.49 3.60 -6.05
N TYR A 88 11.70 3.66 -4.74
CA TYR A 88 10.68 3.46 -3.71
C TYR A 88 10.70 4.71 -2.83
N GLU A 89 9.82 5.66 -3.14
CA GLU A 89 9.72 6.94 -2.43
C GLU A 89 8.48 6.90 -1.51
N PRO A 90 8.63 6.81 -0.19
CA PRO A 90 7.51 6.92 0.75
C PRO A 90 6.97 8.36 0.74
N MET A 91 5.66 8.51 0.64
CA MET A 91 4.98 9.80 0.54
C MET A 91 3.66 9.80 1.33
N TRP A 92 3.40 10.91 2.02
CA TRP A 92 2.06 11.24 2.50
C TRP A 92 1.31 12.01 1.42
N ILE A 93 0.17 11.49 0.99
CA ILE A 93 -0.67 12.09 -0.04
C ILE A 93 -2.04 12.44 0.55
N ASP A 94 -2.52 13.66 0.30
CA ASP A 94 -3.84 14.09 0.73
C ASP A 94 -4.95 13.19 0.15
N ILE A 95 -5.90 12.79 0.99
CA ILE A 95 -6.97 11.86 0.59
C ILE A 95 -7.81 12.42 -0.57
N HIS A 96 -8.10 13.72 -0.60
CA HIS A 96 -8.88 14.33 -1.67
C HIS A 96 -8.13 14.35 -3.00
N SER A 97 -6.79 14.31 -2.98
CA SER A 97 -5.95 14.25 -4.18
C SER A 97 -5.79 12.85 -4.79
N LEU A 98 -6.23 11.79 -4.11
CA LEU A 98 -6.01 10.39 -4.56
C LEU A 98 -6.62 10.07 -5.93
N SER A 99 -7.67 10.78 -6.34
CA SER A 99 -8.32 10.61 -7.65
C SER A 99 -7.48 11.15 -8.81
N SER A 100 -6.48 11.98 -8.52
CA SER A 100 -5.60 12.63 -9.50
C SER A 100 -4.30 11.87 -9.78
N ILE A 101 -4.03 10.77 -9.06
CA ILE A 101 -2.79 10.00 -9.18
C ILE A 101 -3.07 8.51 -9.47
N ASP A 102 -2.14 7.85 -10.18
CA ASP A 102 -2.23 6.41 -10.49
C ASP A 102 -1.90 5.56 -9.27
N ILE A 103 -2.90 5.32 -8.40
CA ILE A 103 -2.80 4.43 -7.24
C ILE A 103 -3.30 3.05 -7.63
N ARG A 104 -2.55 2.02 -7.22
CA ARG A 104 -2.87 0.63 -7.50
C ARG A 104 -2.99 -0.19 -6.21
N PRO A 105 -4.09 -0.93 -6.01
CA PRO A 105 -5.32 -0.95 -6.81
C PRO A 105 -6.17 0.31 -6.63
N ARG A 106 -6.89 0.72 -7.70
CA ARG A 106 -7.69 1.96 -7.73
C ARG A 106 -8.94 1.86 -6.86
N GLU A 107 -9.45 0.65 -6.67
CA GLU A 107 -10.62 0.35 -5.85
C GLU A 107 -10.39 0.76 -4.39
N VAL A 108 -9.19 0.50 -3.87
CA VAL A 108 -8.83 0.84 -2.49
C VAL A 108 -8.71 2.35 -2.32
N SER A 109 -8.12 3.08 -3.29
CA SER A 109 -8.06 4.54 -3.20
C SER A 109 -9.43 5.19 -3.26
N ALA A 110 -10.33 4.72 -4.14
CA ALA A 110 -11.70 5.21 -4.23
C ALA A 110 -12.47 4.98 -2.92
N ARG A 111 -12.27 3.85 -2.26
CA ARG A 111 -12.87 3.57 -0.96
C ARG A 111 -12.36 4.46 0.15
N ILE A 112 -11.05 4.68 0.23
CA ILE A 112 -10.48 5.61 1.21
C ILE A 112 -11.08 6.99 0.99
N GLN A 113 -11.15 7.48 -0.25
CA GLN A 113 -11.82 8.75 -0.53
C GLN A 113 -13.27 8.77 -0.04
N SER A 114 -14.04 7.72 -0.28
CA SER A 114 -15.44 7.65 0.17
C SER A 114 -15.61 7.60 1.69
N LEU A 115 -14.65 7.05 2.43
CA LEU A 115 -14.71 6.96 3.90
C LEU A 115 -14.35 8.27 4.60
N PHE A 116 -13.60 9.14 3.91
CA PHE A 116 -13.05 10.40 4.44
C PHE A 116 -13.46 11.61 3.58
N ALA A 117 -14.54 11.48 2.79
CA ALA A 117 -15.13 12.55 1.97
C ALA A 117 -15.96 13.54 2.80
#